data_AF-A0A355FT91-F1
#
_entry.id   AF-A0A355FT91-F1
#
_cell.length_a   1.000
_cell.length_b   1.000
_cell.length_c   1.000
_cell.angle_alpha   90.00
_cell.angle_beta   90.00
_cell.angle_gamma   90.00
#
_symmetry.space_group_name_H-M   'P 1'
#
loop_
_entity.id
_entity.type
_entity.pdbx_description
1 polymer ?
#
loop_
_entity_poly.entity_id
_entity_poly.type
_entity_poly.pdbx_seq_one_letter_code
_entity_poly.pdbx_strand_id
1 'polypeptide(L)'
;MKRVEQARRELLEGGVGPVLVLIPKNAALVEQEALAWLGSDEAMLDVPARAVVVPSSIQVLRDKIRWALFKPSVAFRVFRNPQVAKGWVLDEWYTTQVGAEIDAFESEGLI
;
A
#
# COMPACT_ATOMS: atom_id res chain seq x y z
N MET A 1 12.83 -1.03 7.57
CA MET A 1 11.79 -0.70 6.58
C MET A 1 12.39 -0.46 5.20
N LYS A 2 13.32 0.49 5.00
CA LYS A 2 14.07 0.69 3.73
C LYS A 2 14.60 -0.60 3.10
N ARG A 3 15.32 -1.41 3.88
CA ARG A 3 15.89 -2.69 3.42
C ARG A 3 14.82 -3.67 2.90
N VAL A 4 13.62 -3.67 3.48
CA VAL A 4 12.54 -4.60 3.10
C VAL A 4 11.91 -4.17 1.77
N GLU A 5 11.68 -2.87 1.56
CA GLU A 5 11.18 -2.39 0.27
C GLU A 5 12.23 -2.47 -0.83
N GLN A 6 13.51 -2.28 -0.51
CA GLN A 6 14.59 -2.51 -1.46
C GLN A 6 14.61 -3.98 -1.90
N ALA A 7 14.57 -4.92 -0.95
CA ALA A 7 14.48 -6.35 -1.26
C ALA A 7 13.20 -6.69 -2.05
N ARG A 8 12.08 -6.03 -1.77
CA ARG A 8 10.85 -6.19 -2.57
C ARG A 8 11.09 -5.80 -4.03
N ARG A 9 11.72 -4.66 -4.28
CA ARG A 9 12.02 -4.19 -5.65
C ARG A 9 12.98 -5.11 -6.39
N GLU A 10 13.99 -5.61 -5.67
CA GLU A 10 14.93 -6.60 -6.22
C GLU A 10 14.25 -7.93 -6.55
N LEU A 11 13.25 -8.36 -5.76
CA LEU A 11 12.48 -9.58 -6.05
C LEU A 11 11.45 -9.42 -7.17
N LEU A 12 11.00 -8.19 -7.41
CA LEU A 12 10.04 -7.84 -8.44
C LEU A 12 10.74 -7.11 -9.58
N GLU A 13 11.87 -7.61 -10.10
CA GLU A 13 12.67 -6.93 -11.13
C GLU A 13 11.78 -6.40 -12.29
N GLY A 14 11.44 -5.10 -12.24
CA GLY A 14 10.57 -4.41 -13.20
C GLY A 14 9.06 -4.42 -12.93
N GLY A 15 8.58 -4.99 -11.83
CA GLY A 15 7.16 -5.24 -11.55
C GLY A 15 6.52 -4.28 -10.53
N VAL A 16 5.37 -3.72 -10.89
CA VAL A 16 4.46 -2.96 -10.00
C VAL A 16 3.55 -3.95 -9.26
N GLY A 17 3.40 -3.81 -7.94
CA GLY A 17 2.61 -4.77 -7.15
C GLY A 17 2.06 -4.23 -5.83
N PRO A 18 0.93 -4.80 -5.33
CA PRO A 18 0.28 -4.32 -4.12
C PRO A 18 1.11 -4.58 -2.87
N VAL A 19 1.01 -3.68 -1.88
CA VAL A 19 1.74 -3.80 -0.61
C VAL A 19 0.77 -3.93 0.57
N LEU A 20 0.96 -4.98 1.37
CA LEU A 20 0.24 -5.22 2.62
C LEU A 20 1.18 -5.07 3.81
N VAL A 21 0.93 -4.06 4.65
CA VAL A 21 1.71 -3.80 5.88
C VAL A 21 0.94 -4.32 7.09
N LEU A 22 1.51 -5.27 7.82
CA LEU A 22 0.94 -5.79 9.07
C LEU A 22 1.62 -5.14 10.27
N ILE A 23 0.86 -4.39 11.07
CA ILE A 23 1.34 -3.83 12.34
C ILE A 23 0.93 -4.80 13.46
N PRO A 24 1.88 -5.42 14.20
CA PRO A 24 1.55 -6.36 15.26
C PRO A 24 0.68 -5.73 16.35
N LYS A 25 -0.25 -6.50 16.92
CA LYS A 25 -1.15 -6.02 18.01
C LYS A 25 -0.40 -5.50 19.25
N ASN A 26 0.78 -6.07 19.51
CA ASN A 26 1.64 -5.77 20.65
C ASN A 26 2.73 -4.73 20.34
N ALA A 27 2.83 -4.24 19.10
CA ALA A 27 3.70 -3.12 18.77
C ALA A 27 3.04 -1.84 19.29
N ALA A 28 3.28 -1.50 20.55
CA ALA A 28 2.71 -0.32 21.20
C ALA A 28 3.12 1.00 20.52
N LEU A 29 4.23 1.00 19.76
CA LEU A 29 4.82 2.18 19.14
C LEU A 29 5.44 1.76 17.81
N VAL A 30 4.76 2.01 16.70
CA VAL A 30 5.49 2.13 15.43
C VAL A 30 6.23 3.45 15.50
N GLU A 31 7.55 3.42 15.36
CA GLU A 31 8.39 4.62 15.38
C GLU A 31 7.85 5.65 14.37
N GLN A 32 7.77 6.91 14.79
CA GLN A 32 7.23 7.98 13.95
C GLN A 32 8.05 8.15 12.67
N GLU A 33 9.35 7.92 12.72
CA GLU A 33 10.24 7.91 11.56
C GLU A 33 9.91 6.78 10.58
N ALA A 34 9.55 5.59 11.08
CA ALA A 34 9.14 4.48 10.23
C ALA A 34 7.80 4.76 9.54
N LEU A 35 6.84 5.41 10.23
CA LEU A 35 5.59 5.87 9.63
C LEU A 35 5.86 6.96 8.58
N ALA A 36 6.66 7.97 8.92
CA ALA A 36 7.01 9.04 8.00
C ALA A 36 7.69 8.51 6.73
N TRP A 37 8.61 7.56 6.89
CA TRP A 37 9.25 6.91 5.75
C TRP A 37 8.27 6.08 4.92
N LEU A 38 7.38 5.30 5.55
CA LEU A 38 6.36 4.55 4.82
C LEU A 38 5.48 5.45 3.97
N GLY A 39 5.16 6.65 4.46
CA GLY A 39 4.41 7.66 3.73
C GLY A 39 5.24 8.44 2.71
N SER A 40 6.55 8.20 2.57
CA SER A 40 7.40 8.92 1.62
C SER A 40 7.16 8.50 0.17
N ASP A 41 7.43 9.39 -0.77
CA ASP A 41 7.31 9.11 -2.21
C ASP A 41 8.27 7.98 -2.62
N GLU A 42 9.45 7.93 -1.98
CA GLU A 42 10.40 6.82 -2.12
C GLU A 42 9.73 5.49 -1.76
N ALA A 43 9.03 5.38 -0.63
CA ALA A 43 8.40 4.12 -0.23
C ALA A 43 7.19 3.74 -1.09
N MET A 44 6.61 4.69 -1.83
CA MET A 44 5.40 4.50 -2.65
C MET A 44 5.71 4.20 -4.12
N LEU A 45 6.97 4.31 -4.55
CA LEU A 45 7.37 3.97 -5.92
C LEU A 45 7.02 2.50 -6.24
N ASP A 46 6.37 2.31 -7.39
CA ASP A 46 5.88 1.03 -7.91
C ASP A 46 4.86 0.31 -6.99
N VAL A 47 4.12 1.10 -6.18
CA VAL A 47 3.04 0.63 -5.34
C VAL A 47 1.72 1.20 -5.84
N PRO A 48 0.87 0.40 -6.51
CA PRO A 48 -0.40 0.85 -7.07
C PRO A 48 -1.48 1.00 -5.99
N ALA A 49 -1.41 0.18 -4.95
CA ALA A 49 -2.28 0.23 -3.79
C ALA A 49 -1.55 -0.25 -2.53
N ARG A 50 -1.89 0.38 -1.40
CA ARG A 50 -1.33 0.04 -0.09
C ARG A 50 -2.42 -0.16 0.96
N ALA A 51 -2.40 -1.34 1.57
CA ALA A 51 -3.22 -1.65 2.72
C ALA A 51 -2.37 -1.75 3.99
N VAL A 52 -2.80 -1.08 5.06
CA VAL A 52 -2.15 -1.15 6.38
C VAL A 52 -3.10 -1.80 7.37
N VAL A 53 -2.66 -2.84 8.06
CA VAL A 53 -3.45 -3.52 9.07
C VAL A 53 -3.01 -3.06 10.45
N VAL A 54 -3.91 -2.36 11.14
CA VAL A 54 -3.80 -1.97 12.54
C VAL A 54 -4.83 -2.76 13.33
N PRO A 55 -4.46 -3.93 13.89
CA PRO A 55 -5.38 -4.84 14.58
C PRO A 55 -5.71 -4.35 16.00
N SER A 56 -5.83 -3.04 16.20
CA SER A 56 -6.22 -2.37 17.44
C SER A 56 -7.68 -1.93 17.39
N SER A 57 -8.37 -2.05 18.52
CA SER A 57 -9.71 -1.48 18.71
C SER A 57 -9.65 0.04 18.89
N ILE A 58 -8.50 0.61 19.30
CA ILE A 58 -8.31 2.03 19.59
C ILE A 58 -8.40 2.85 18.30
N GLN A 59 -9.49 3.61 18.14
CA GLN A 59 -9.76 4.41 16.95
C GLN A 59 -8.73 5.53 16.74
N VAL A 60 -8.37 6.25 17.81
CA VAL A 60 -7.39 7.36 17.75
C VAL A 60 -6.05 6.91 17.19
N LEU A 61 -5.59 5.70 17.56
CA LEU A 61 -4.34 5.14 17.04
C LEU A 61 -4.44 4.87 15.53
N ARG A 62 -5.55 4.28 15.08
CA ARG A 62 -5.77 4.00 13.66
C ARG A 62 -5.85 5.29 12.83
N ASP A 63 -6.51 6.31 13.35
CA ASP A 63 -6.63 7.60 12.68
C ASP A 63 -5.28 8.32 12.61
N LYS A 64 -4.46 8.27 13.67
CA LYS A 64 -3.08 8.76 13.63
C LYS A 64 -2.23 8.07 12.56
N ILE A 65 -2.29 6.74 12.47
CA ILE A 65 -1.56 5.98 11.46
C ILE A 65 -2.08 6.32 10.06
N ARG A 66 -3.40 6.44 9.88
CA ARG A 66 -3.99 6.88 8.62
C ARG A 66 -3.43 8.24 8.21
N TRP A 67 -3.45 9.24 9.09
CA TRP A 67 -2.95 10.57 8.77
C TRP A 67 -1.45 10.61 8.49
N ALA A 68 -0.66 9.84 9.23
CA ALA A 68 0.78 9.77 9.02
C ALA A 68 1.17 9.12 7.68
N LEU A 69 0.33 8.22 7.16
CA LEU A 69 0.61 7.43 5.97
C LEU A 69 -0.19 7.86 4.73
N PHE A 70 -1.17 8.74 4.89
CA PHE A 70 -2.05 9.15 3.80
C PHE A 70 -1.26 9.91 2.72
N LYS A 71 -1.41 9.47 1.48
CA LYS A 71 -0.92 10.14 0.28
C LYS A 71 -1.99 10.10 -0.80
N PRO A 72 -2.30 11.22 -1.47
CA PRO A 72 -3.32 11.24 -2.53
C PRO A 72 -2.93 10.46 -3.79
N SER A 73 -1.64 10.23 -4.03
CA SER A 73 -1.11 9.66 -5.27
C SER A 73 -1.24 8.13 -5.38
N VAL A 74 -1.56 7.43 -4.29
CA VAL A 74 -1.66 5.97 -4.25
C VAL A 74 -2.92 5.59 -3.49
N ALA A 75 -3.66 4.60 -4.00
CA ALA A 75 -4.81 4.05 -3.30
C ALA A 75 -4.37 3.53 -1.92
N PHE A 76 -4.88 4.15 -0.85
CA PHE A 76 -4.42 3.89 0.52
C PHE A 76 -5.59 3.65 1.47
N ARG A 77 -5.52 2.58 2.27
CA ARG A 77 -6.54 2.30 3.29
C ARG A 77 -5.97 1.54 4.50
N VAL A 78 -6.53 1.85 5.67
CA VAL A 78 -6.18 1.20 6.94
C VAL A 78 -7.31 0.27 7.39
N PHE A 79 -6.95 -0.95 7.78
CA PHE A 79 -7.86 -2.03 8.12
C PHE A 79 -7.59 -2.57 9.53
N ARG A 80 -8.58 -3.25 10.11
CA ARG A 80 -8.39 -4.07 11.32
C ARG A 80 -8.15 -5.55 11.00
N ASN A 81 -8.70 -6.02 9.89
CA ASN A 81 -8.70 -7.43 9.49
C ASN A 81 -7.72 -7.64 8.32
N PRO A 82 -6.70 -8.50 8.47
CA PRO A 82 -5.75 -8.81 7.40
C PRO A 82 -6.37 -9.40 6.13
N GLN A 83 -7.41 -10.23 6.25
CA GLN A 83 -8.04 -10.88 5.09
C GLN A 83 -8.79 -9.86 4.24
N VAL A 84 -9.51 -8.95 4.89
CA VAL A 84 -10.21 -7.85 4.21
C VAL A 84 -9.20 -6.90 3.54
N ALA A 85 -8.10 -6.61 4.22
CA ALA A 85 -7.02 -5.78 3.67
C ALA A 85 -6.39 -6.42 2.42
N LYS A 86 -6.16 -7.74 2.47
CA LYS A 86 -5.62 -8.51 1.34
C LYS A 86 -6.58 -8.52 0.15
N GLY A 87 -7.86 -8.76 0.36
CA GLY A 87 -8.86 -8.71 -0.71
C GLY A 87 -8.88 -7.34 -1.37
N TRP A 88 -9.05 -6.28 -0.58
CA TRP A 88 -9.13 -4.93 -1.10
C TRP A 88 -7.87 -4.50 -1.87
N VAL A 89 -6.66 -4.80 -1.38
CA VAL A 89 -5.44 -4.37 -2.07
C VAL A 89 -5.22 -5.11 -3.39
N LEU A 90 -5.70 -6.34 -3.50
CA LEU A 90 -5.70 -7.10 -4.76
C LEU A 90 -6.73 -6.55 -5.74
N ASP A 91 -7.93 -6.19 -5.27
CA ASP A 91 -8.99 -5.61 -6.10
C ASP A 91 -8.57 -4.25 -6.69
N GLU A 92 -7.96 -3.38 -5.88
CA GLU A 92 -7.44 -2.08 -6.35
C GLU A 92 -6.30 -2.26 -7.36
N TRP A 93 -5.40 -3.20 -7.09
CA TRP A 93 -4.32 -3.51 -8.03
C TRP A 93 -4.89 -4.03 -9.36
N TYR A 94 -5.84 -4.96 -9.31
CA TYR A 94 -6.50 -5.50 -10.50
C TYR A 94 -7.20 -4.40 -11.30
N THR A 95 -7.95 -3.52 -10.63
CA THR A 95 -8.60 -2.37 -11.26
C THR A 95 -7.59 -1.45 -11.94
N THR A 96 -6.44 -1.22 -11.31
CA THR A 96 -5.35 -0.42 -11.89
C THR A 96 -4.74 -1.09 -13.13
N GLN A 97 -4.54 -2.41 -13.09
CA GLN A 97 -4.00 -3.16 -14.23
C GLN A 97 -4.98 -3.18 -15.40
N VAL A 98 -6.25 -3.46 -15.15
CA VAL A 98 -7.30 -3.45 -16.18
C VAL A 98 -7.45 -2.07 -16.80
N GLY A 99 -7.40 -1.00 -16.00
CA GLY A 99 -7.39 0.37 -16.53
C GLY A 99 -6.21 0.61 -17.47
N ALA A 100 -5.00 0.21 -17.06
CA ALA A 100 -3.80 0.35 -17.88
C ALA A 100 -3.85 -0.48 -19.18
N GLU A 101 -4.43 -1.69 -19.14
CA GLU A 101 -4.64 -2.50 -20.33
C GLU A 101 -5.60 -1.82 -21.32
N ILE A 102 -6.73 -1.28 -20.83
CA ILE A 102 -7.70 -0.56 -21.67
C ILE A 102 -7.04 0.67 -22.32
N ASP A 103 -6.32 1.48 -21.55
CA ASP A 103 -5.62 2.66 -22.06
C ASP A 103 -4.57 2.27 -23.13
N ALA A 104 -3.89 1.13 -22.96
CA ALA A 104 -2.96 0.61 -23.94
C ALA A 104 -3.67 0.23 -25.25
N PHE A 105 -4.80 -0.47 -25.19
CA PHE A 105 -5.59 -0.83 -26.37
C PHE A 105 -6.14 0.38 -27.13
N GLU A 106 -6.57 1.44 -26.43
CA GLU A 106 -6.96 2.71 -27.06
C GLU A 106 -5.76 3.37 -27.77
N SER A 107 -4.59 3.37 -27.12
CA SER A 107 -3.37 3.96 -27.70
C SER A 107 -2.86 3.22 -28.96
N GLU A 108 -3.15 1.93 -29.05
CA GLU A 108 -2.85 1.08 -30.22
C GLU A 108 -3.96 1.10 -31.29
N GLY A 109 -5.08 1.80 -31.04
CA GLY A 109 -6.19 1.95 -31.98
C GLY A 109 -6.99 0.67 -32.22
N LEU A 110 -6.96 -0.27 -31.26
CA LEU A 110 -7.64 -1.58 -31.36
C LEU A 110 -9.10 -1.54 -30.86
N ILE A 111 -9.50 -0.42 -30.26
CA ILE A 111 -10.87 -0.14 -29.80
C ILE A 111 -11.17 1.35 -30.03
#